data_AF-A0A2Z6A4Z6-F1
#
_entry.id   AF-A0A2Z6A4Z6-F1
#
_cell.length_a   1.000
_cell.length_b   1.000
_cell.length_c   1.000
_cell.angle_alpha   90.00
_cell.angle_beta   90.00
_cell.angle_gamma   90.00
#
_symmetry.space_group_name_H-M   'P 1'
#
loop_
_entity.id
_entity.type
_entity.pdbx_description
1 polymer ?
#
loop_
_entity_poly.entity_id
_entity_poly.type
_entity_poly.pdbx_seq_one_letter_code
_entity_poly.pdbx_strand_id
1 'polypeptide(L)' 'WDASGRYFMVAANASNKVAAVDTKTGKLAALVDTAKIPHPGRGANFVHPEFGPVWATSHLGDETIAL' A
#
# COMPACT_ATOMS: atom_id res chain seq x y z
N TRP A 1 -7.36 -1.82 0.42
CA TRP A 1 -7.57 -3.28 0.56
C TRP A 1 -6.77 -3.98 -0.51
N ASP A 2 -6.07 -5.05 -0.16
CA ASP A 2 -5.44 -5.93 -1.15
C ASP A 2 -6.49 -6.70 -1.97
N ALA A 3 -6.06 -7.38 -3.02
CA ALA A 3 -6.95 -8.12 -3.92
C ALA A 3 -7.78 -9.21 -3.21
N SER A 4 -7.25 -9.80 -2.12
CA SER A 4 -7.98 -10.82 -1.34
C SER A 4 -9.03 -10.24 -0.40
N GLY A 5 -9.00 -8.91 -0.15
CA GLY A 5 -9.86 -8.26 0.83
C GLY A 5 -9.49 -8.56 2.29
N ARG A 6 -8.31 -9.13 2.56
CA ARG A 6 -7.85 -9.45 3.93
C ARG A 6 -6.98 -8.35 4.53
N TYR A 7 -6.16 -7.69 3.73
CA TYR A 7 -5.24 -6.67 4.20
C TYR A 7 -5.75 -5.29 3.86
N PHE A 8 -5.94 -4.48 4.90
CA PHE A 8 -6.24 -3.06 4.72
C PHE A 8 -4.94 -2.27 4.56
N MET A 9 -4.72 -1.80 3.33
CA MET A 9 -3.58 -0.96 2.94
C MET A 9 -3.96 0.52 3.14
N VAL A 10 -3.20 1.25 3.96
CA VAL A 10 -3.46 2.67 4.26
C VAL A 10 -2.17 3.47 4.35
N ALA A 11 -2.18 4.70 3.80
CA ALA A 11 -1.03 5.59 3.81
C ALA A 11 -0.93 6.37 5.13
N ALA A 12 0.23 6.27 5.80
CA ALA A 12 0.67 7.22 6.81
C ALA A 12 1.48 8.32 6.11
N ASN A 13 0.76 9.18 5.38
CA ASN A 13 1.32 10.04 4.33
C ASN A 13 2.48 10.96 4.78
N ALA A 14 2.32 11.70 5.89
CA ALA A 14 3.34 12.61 6.39
C ALA A 14 4.59 11.89 6.91
N SER A 15 4.50 10.57 7.12
CA SER A 15 5.60 9.71 7.55
C SER A 15 6.25 8.93 6.41
N ASN A 16 5.79 9.11 5.16
CA ASN A 16 6.25 8.38 3.97
C ASN A 16 6.18 6.85 4.13
N LYS A 17 5.08 6.35 4.71
CA LYS A 17 4.88 4.92 4.97
C LYS A 17 3.50 4.44 4.53
N VAL A 18 3.40 3.15 4.24
CA VAL A 18 2.13 2.42 4.07
C VAL A 18 2.02 1.37 5.16
N ALA A 19 0.91 1.38 5.90
CA ALA A 19 0.58 0.35 6.86
C ALA A 19 -0.31 -0.71 6.22
N ALA A 20 0.04 -1.98 6.41
CA ALA A 20 -0.80 -3.12 6.08
C ALA A 20 -1.36 -3.71 7.37
N VAL A 21 -2.68 -3.71 7.52
CA VAL A 21 -3.38 -4.27 8.69
C VAL A 21 -4.07 -5.57 8.26
N ASP A 22 -3.78 -6.68 8.94
CA ASP A 22 -4.50 -7.95 8.75
C ASP A 22 -5.86 -7.85 9.43
N THR A 23 -6.93 -7.75 8.67
CA THR A 23 -8.28 -7.55 9.23
C THR A 23 -8.88 -8.82 9.80
N LYS A 24 -8.31 -9.98 9.49
CA LYS A 24 -8.69 -11.25 10.14
C LYS A 24 -8.24 -11.28 11.60
N THR A 25 -7.07 -10.73 11.90
CA THR A 25 -6.50 -10.73 13.25
C THR A 25 -6.61 -9.38 13.95
N GLY A 26 -6.92 -8.31 13.22
CA GLY A 26 -6.98 -6.94 13.73
C GLY A 26 -5.61 -6.37 14.10
N LYS A 27 -4.52 -6.90 13.54
CA LYS A 27 -3.14 -6.54 13.90
C LYS A 27 -2.38 -5.92 12.73
N LEU A 28 -1.40 -5.09 13.05
CA LEU A 28 -0.44 -4.59 12.07
C LEU A 28 0.36 -5.77 11.50
N ALA A 29 0.29 -5.96 10.18
CA ALA A 29 1.04 -6.98 9.47
C ALA A 29 2.40 -6.45 9.02
N ALA A 30 2.44 -5.22 8.51
CA ALA A 30 3.67 -4.57 8.07
C ALA A 30 3.54 -3.05 8.08
N LEU A 31 4.69 -2.38 8.18
CA LEU A 31 4.83 -0.96 7.95
C LEU A 31 5.95 -0.76 6.93
N VAL A 32 5.58 -0.34 5.73
CA VAL A 32 6.44 -0.31 4.54
C VAL A 32 6.86 1.13 4.27
N ASP A 33 8.16 1.36 4.09
CA ASP A 33 8.71 2.64 3.65
C ASP A 33 8.43 2.89 2.16
N THR A 34 8.13 4.15 1.80
CA THR A 34 7.88 4.55 0.42
C THR A 34 8.37 5.98 0.16
N ALA A 35 8.17 6.46 -1.07
CA ALA A 35 8.50 7.82 -1.48
C ALA A 35 7.61 8.89 -0.81
N LYS A 36 7.79 10.16 -1.18
CA LYS A 36 7.29 11.28 -0.37
C LYS A 36 5.77 11.44 -0.50
N ILE A 37 5.06 11.47 0.63
CA ILE A 37 3.60 11.69 0.71
C ILE A 37 2.82 10.70 -0.18
N PRO A 38 2.80 9.40 0.16
CA PRO A 38 1.97 8.42 -0.55
C PRO A 38 0.49 8.80 -0.45
N HIS A 39 -0.21 8.76 -1.58
CA HIS A 39 -1.62 9.13 -1.67
C HIS A 39 -2.41 8.19 -2.59
N PRO A 40 -2.81 7.01 -2.09
CA PRO A 40 -3.34 5.94 -2.92
C PRO A 40 -4.81 6.12 -3.34
N GLY A 41 -5.58 6.98 -2.66
CA GLY A 41 -7.04 6.81 -2.63
C GLY A 41 -7.38 5.45 -2.02
N ARG A 42 -7.94 4.52 -2.82
CA ARG A 42 -8.11 3.10 -2.42
C ARG A 42 -6.93 2.21 -2.85
N GLY A 43 -6.03 2.75 -3.68
CA GLY A 43 -4.94 2.08 -4.39
C GLY A 43 -5.40 1.23 -5.56
N ALA A 44 -4.45 0.58 -6.23
CA ALA A 44 -4.69 -0.25 -7.41
C ALA A 44 -4.15 -1.67 -7.21
N ASN A 45 -5.02 -2.67 -7.31
CA ASN A 45 -4.63 -4.08 -7.24
C ASN A 45 -4.47 -4.66 -8.65
N PHE A 46 -3.39 -5.41 -8.88
CA PHE A 46 -3.19 -6.20 -10.10
C PHE A 46 -2.17 -7.31 -9.86
N VAL A 47 -2.01 -8.21 -10.84
CA VAL A 47 -0.99 -9.27 -10.79
C VAL A 47 0.19 -8.81 -11.63
N HIS A 48 1.32 -8.51 -10.98
CA HIS A 48 2.58 -8.23 -11.64
C HIS A 48 3.17 -9.53 -12.20
N PRO A 49 3.70 -9.56 -13.44
CA PRO A 49 4.21 -10.78 -14.07
C PRO A 49 5.34 -11.45 -13.28
N GLU A 50 6.14 -10.67 -12.53
CA GLU A 50 7.27 -11.18 -11.73
C GLU A 50 6.97 -11.30 -10.23
N PHE A 51 6.19 -10.37 -9.67
CA PHE A 51 5.99 -10.25 -8.22
C PHE A 51 4.67 -10.85 -7.74
N GLY A 52 3.81 -11.32 -8.67
CA GLY A 52 2.49 -11.82 -8.34
C GLY A 52 1.53 -10.70 -7.94
N PRO A 53 0.52 -10.97 -7.09
CA PRO A 53 -0.45 -9.97 -6.65
C PRO A 53 0.23 -8.81 -5.89
N VAL A 54 0.02 -7.58 -6.37
CA VAL A 54 0.55 -6.35 -5.79
C VAL A 54 -0.56 -5.31 -5.58
N TRP A 55 -0.28 -4.32 -4.74
CA TRP A 55 -1.12 -3.16 -4.53
C TRP A 55 -0.29 -1.90 -4.69
N ALA A 56 -0.72 -0.97 -5.53
CA ALA A 56 0.06 0.20 -5.89
C ALA A 56 -0.45 1.51 -5.28
N THR A 57 0.49 2.43 -5.04
CA THR A 57 0.22 3.84 -4.69
C THR A 57 1.07 4.79 -5.51
N SER A 58 0.47 5.92 -5.89
CA SER A 58 1.18 7.12 -6.34
C SER A 58 1.52 8.03 -5.15
N HIS A 59 2.26 9.11 -5.43
CA HIS A 59 2.75 10.06 -4.45
C HIS A 59 2.34 11.48 -4.83
N LEU A 60 2.05 12.33 -3.82
CA LEU A 60 1.85 13.77 -4.03
C LEU A 60 3.17 14.55 -3.93
N GLY A 61 4.18 13.98 -3.30
CA GLY A 61 5.47 14.61 -3.07
C GLY A 61 6.49 14.41 -4.18
N ASP A 62 6.25 13.47 -5.10
CA ASP A 62 7.08 13.14 -6.26
C ASP A 62 6.31 12.28 -7.27
N GLU A 63 6.97 11.87 -8.37
CA GLU A 63 6.38 11.11 -9.48
C GLU A 63 6.45 9.59 -9.32
N THR A 64 6.88 9.08 -8.17
CA THR A 64 7.10 7.64 -7.95
C THR A 64 5.78 6.87 -7.90
N ILE A 65 5.78 5.66 -8.45
CA ILE A 65 4.76 4.62 -8.20
C ILE A 65 5.42 3.48 -7.43
N ALA A 66 4.86 3.14 -6.27
CA ALA A 66 5.31 1.99 -5.46
C ALA A 66 4.30 0.84 -5.59
N LEU A 67 4.81 -0.40 -5.57
CA LEU A 67 4.07 -1.67 -5.70
C LEU A 67 4.24 -2.56 -4.46
#